data_AF-A0A816D8M4-F1
#
_entry.id   AF-A0A816D8M4-F1
#
_cell.length_a   1.000
_cell.length_b   1.000
_cell.length_c   1.000
_cell.angle_alpha   90.00
_cell.angle_beta   90.00
_cell.angle_gamma   90.00
#
_symmetry.space_group_name_H-M   'P 1'
#
loop_
_entity.id
_entity.type
_entity.pdbx_description
1 polymer ?
#
loop_
_entity_poly.entity_id
_entity_poly.type
_entity_poly.pdbx_seq_one_letter_code
_entity_poly.pdbx_strand_id
1 'polypeptide(L)'
;MLLLPFLGKIVESTLMLLVVTRNLSDAWILAAHGLEAIFGSAGLIMLSGFAYITDCSLEEKRTRAFLIAELVLIVARIGPTLALGLWLNKYSYLYVVPISISLGLSVIGLLYALFIQPESVQSV
;
A
#
# COMPACT_ATOMS: atom_id res chain seq x y z
N MET A 1 2.68 12.30 -7.89
CA MET A 1 3.31 10.99 -8.20
C MET A 1 2.74 9.81 -7.41
N LEU A 2 2.19 10.01 -6.20
CA LEU A 2 1.69 8.92 -5.34
C LEU A 2 0.35 8.30 -5.77
N LEU A 3 -0.45 8.95 -6.62
CA LEU A 3 -1.79 8.48 -7.00
C LEU A 3 -1.78 7.17 -7.81
N LEU A 4 -0.85 7.07 -8.75
CA LEU A 4 -0.77 5.94 -9.70
C LEU A 4 -0.61 4.58 -9.00
N PRO A 5 0.33 4.41 -8.04
CA PRO A 5 0.48 3.11 -7.38
C PRO A 5 -0.68 2.74 -6.45
N PHE A 6 -1.40 3.73 -5.87
CA PHE A 6 -2.62 3.43 -5.11
C PHE A 6 -3.74 2.91 -6.01
N LEU A 7 -3.89 3.45 -7.23
CA LEU A 7 -4.82 2.91 -8.23
C LEU A 7 -4.45 1.47 -8.61
N GLY A 8 -3.16 1.20 -8.83
CA GLY A 8 -2.67 -0.16 -9.08
C GLY A 8 -3.02 -1.14 -7.95
N LYS A 9 -2.81 -0.73 -6.70
CA LYS A 9 -3.15 -1.52 -5.51
C LYS A 9 -4.64 -1.78 -5.33
N ILE A 10 -5.47 -0.80 -5.68
CA ILE A 10 -6.94 -0.96 -5.69
C ILE A 10 -7.33 -2.02 -6.74
N VAL A 11 -6.84 -1.90 -7.97
CA VAL A 11 -7.12 -2.85 -9.06
C VAL A 11 -6.68 -4.27 -8.67
N GLU A 12 -5.47 -4.41 -8.16
CA GLU A 12 -4.94 -5.69 -7.67
C GLU A 12 -5.82 -6.28 -6.56
N SER A 13 -6.11 -5.50 -5.51
CA SER A 13 -6.92 -5.98 -4.37
C SER A 13 -8.36 -6.33 -4.79
N THR A 14 -8.95 -5.58 -5.73
CA THR A 14 -10.27 -5.90 -6.30
C THR A 14 -10.23 -7.19 -7.11
N LEU A 15 -9.22 -7.39 -7.95
CA LEU A 15 -9.07 -8.64 -8.71
C LEU A 15 -8.83 -9.83 -7.78
N MET A 16 -8.01 -9.67 -6.75
CA MET A 16 -7.77 -10.72 -5.75
C MET A 16 -9.04 -11.06 -4.97
N LEU A 17 -9.89 -10.08 -4.63
CA LEU A 17 -11.22 -10.35 -4.07
C LEU A 17 -12.10 -11.14 -5.04
N LEU A 18 -12.08 -10.80 -6.33
CA LEU A 18 -12.85 -11.55 -7.33
C LEU A 18 -12.33 -12.99 -7.47
N VAL A 19 -11.02 -13.21 -7.44
CA VAL A 19 -10.42 -14.56 -7.46
C VAL A 19 -10.92 -15.39 -6.28
N VAL A 20 -10.88 -14.84 -5.07
CA VAL A 20 -11.28 -15.55 -3.85
C VAL A 20 -12.81 -15.76 -3.78
N THR A 21 -13.62 -14.78 -4.21
CA THR A 21 -15.09 -14.86 -4.11
C THR A 21 -15.74 -15.64 -5.24
N ARG A 22 -15.16 -15.64 -6.44
CA ARG A 22 -15.67 -16.35 -7.62
C ARG A 22 -14.89 -17.61 -7.96
N ASN A 23 -13.88 -17.95 -7.16
CA ASN A 23 -13.03 -19.13 -7.34
C ASN A 23 -12.42 -19.21 -8.76
N LEU A 24 -11.84 -18.08 -9.20
CA LEU A 24 -11.23 -17.96 -10.53
C LEU A 24 -9.89 -18.70 -10.59
N SER A 25 -9.43 -19.04 -11.80
CA SER A 25 -8.15 -19.73 -12.01
C SER A 25 -6.96 -18.89 -11.55
N ASP A 26 -5.89 -19.57 -11.11
CA ASP A 26 -4.62 -18.96 -10.66
C ASP A 26 -3.98 -17.98 -11.67
N ALA A 27 -4.27 -18.13 -12.97
CA ALA A 27 -3.84 -17.19 -14.01
C ALA A 27 -4.30 -15.73 -13.72
N TRP A 28 -5.44 -15.55 -13.04
CA TRP A 28 -5.94 -14.24 -12.64
C TRP A 28 -5.11 -13.58 -11.53
N ILE A 29 -4.45 -14.39 -10.69
CA ILE A 29 -3.52 -13.88 -9.67
C ILE A 29 -2.30 -13.25 -10.36
N LEU A 30 -1.74 -13.93 -11.36
CA LEU A 30 -0.64 -13.41 -12.16
C LEU A 30 -1.03 -12.15 -12.92
N ALA A 31 -2.24 -12.13 -13.49
CA ALA A 31 -2.78 -10.94 -14.16
C ALA A 31 -2.95 -9.76 -13.19
N ALA A 32 -3.44 -10.00 -11.97
CA ALA A 32 -3.61 -8.96 -10.96
C ALA A 32 -2.27 -8.31 -10.57
N HIS A 33 -1.24 -9.11 -10.30
CA HIS A 33 0.10 -8.60 -10.00
C HIS A 33 0.77 -7.95 -11.21
N GLY A 34 0.57 -8.48 -12.41
CA GLY A 34 1.06 -7.88 -13.65
C GLY A 34 0.50 -6.48 -13.86
N LEU A 35 -0.81 -6.30 -13.63
CA LEU A 35 -1.44 -4.99 -13.68
C LEU A 35 -0.89 -4.06 -12.60
N GLU A 36 -0.78 -4.49 -11.35
CA GLU A 36 -0.19 -3.70 -10.25
C GLU A 36 1.21 -3.17 -10.59
N ALA A 37 2.04 -4.03 -11.20
CA ALA A 37 3.42 -3.69 -11.56
C ALA A 37 3.49 -2.53 -12.56
N ILE A 38 2.56 -2.45 -13.51
CA ILE A 38 2.47 -1.36 -14.49
C ILE A 38 2.24 0.00 -13.80
N PHE A 39 1.49 0.00 -12.69
CA PHE A 39 1.20 1.21 -11.91
C PHE A 39 2.31 1.60 -10.93
N GLY A 40 3.43 0.85 -10.87
CA GLY A 40 4.61 1.16 -10.06
C GLY A 40 4.76 0.34 -8.79
N SER A 41 3.78 -0.50 -8.45
CA SER A 41 3.75 -1.35 -7.26
C SER A 41 3.94 -0.61 -5.91
N ALA A 42 4.01 -1.38 -4.82
CA ALA A 42 4.38 -0.86 -3.49
C ALA A 42 5.76 -0.16 -3.47
N GLY A 43 6.69 -0.53 -4.37
CA GLY A 43 8.02 0.10 -4.45
C GLY A 43 7.96 1.59 -4.76
N LEU A 44 7.10 1.99 -5.71
CA LEU A 44 6.95 3.39 -6.09
C LEU A 44 6.28 4.21 -4.98
N ILE A 45 5.39 3.62 -4.18
CA ILE A 45 4.80 4.27 -2.98
C ILE A 45 5.90 4.59 -1.98
N MET A 46 6.79 3.65 -1.69
CA MET A 46 7.88 3.86 -0.75
C MET A 46 8.87 4.91 -1.25
N LEU A 47 9.30 4.80 -2.51
CA LEU A 47 10.26 5.73 -3.10
C LEU A 47 9.70 7.16 -3.11
N SER A 48 8.43 7.33 -3.49
CA SER A 48 7.79 8.64 -3.50
C SER A 48 7.54 9.20 -2.09
N GLY A 49 7.29 8.33 -1.09
CA GLY A 49 7.24 8.74 0.32
C GLY A 49 8.59 9.27 0.82
N PHE A 50 9.70 8.61 0.48
CA PHE A 50 11.04 9.08 0.84
C PHE A 50 11.45 10.35 0.10
N ALA A 51 11.08 10.48 -1.19
CA ALA A 51 11.27 11.71 -1.95
C ALA A 51 10.52 12.87 -1.29
N TYR A 52 9.25 12.66 -0.92
CA TYR A 52 8.45 13.66 -0.22
C TYR A 52 9.05 14.10 1.13
N ILE A 53 9.54 13.15 1.93
CA ILE A 53 10.22 13.49 3.20
C ILE A 53 11.48 14.32 2.94
N THR A 54 12.21 14.00 1.88
CA THR A 54 13.42 14.74 1.49
C THR A 54 13.09 16.17 1.08
N ASP A 55 12.00 16.37 0.35
CA ASP A 55 11.55 17.70 -0.10
C ASP A 55 11.03 18.57 1.05
N CYS A 56 10.33 17.98 2.03
CA CYS A 56 9.72 18.73 3.14
C CYS A 56 10.61 18.89 4.38
N SER A 57 11.79 18.25 4.44
CA SER A 57 12.66 18.29 5.64
C SER A 57 13.87 19.20 5.47
N LEU A 58 14.15 19.99 6.51
CA LEU A 58 15.38 20.78 6.61
C LEU A 58 16.59 19.85 6.75
N GLU A 59 17.72 20.26 6.16
CA GLU A 59 18.93 19.43 6.02
C GLU A 59 19.44 18.87 7.36
N GLU A 60 19.36 19.66 8.44
CA GLU A 60 19.76 19.25 9.80
C GLU A 60 18.86 18.18 10.42
N LYS A 61 17.58 18.10 10.02
CA LYS A 61 16.58 17.18 10.60
C LYS A 61 16.24 16.00 9.68
N ARG A 62 16.73 16.02 8.44
CA ARG A 62 16.43 15.03 7.40
C ARG A 62 16.74 13.60 7.82
N THR A 63 17.91 13.35 8.42
CA THR A 63 18.32 12.01 8.89
C THR A 63 17.35 11.44 9.92
N ARG A 64 16.87 12.27 10.85
CA ARG A 64 15.89 11.85 11.87
C ARG A 64 14.54 11.55 11.25
N ALA A 65 14.06 12.39 10.32
CA ALA A 65 12.80 12.17 9.63
C ALA A 65 12.83 10.86 8.81
N PHE A 66 13.96 10.59 8.14
CA PHE A 66 14.17 9.36 7.38
C PHE A 66 14.14 8.11 8.26
N LEU A 67 14.85 8.13 9.40
CA LEU A 67 14.84 7.03 10.38
C LEU A 67 13.45 6.74 10.94
N ILE A 68 12.68 7.79 11.24
CA ILE A 68 11.29 7.63 11.72
C ILE A 68 10.44 6.95 10.65
N ALA A 69 10.53 7.41 9.40
CA ALA A 69 9.77 6.82 8.30
C ALA A 69 10.14 5.36 8.05
N GLU A 70 11.43 5.02 8.10
CA GLU A 70 11.90 3.65 7.96
C GLU A 70 11.38 2.74 9.08
N LEU A 71 11.44 3.20 10.34
CA LEU A 71 10.88 2.47 11.48
C LEU A 71 9.37 2.24 11.32
N VAL A 72 8.64 3.26 10.89
CA VAL A 72 7.19 3.15 10.62
C VAL A 72 6.91 2.12 9.53
N LEU A 73 7.69 2.10 8.44
CA LEU A 73 7.54 1.11 7.37
C LEU A 73 7.80 -0.33 7.85
N ILE A 74 8.81 -0.53 8.70
CA ILE A 74 9.11 -1.86 9.28
C ILE A 74 7.95 -2.32 10.15
N VAL A 75 7.47 -1.47 11.06
CA VAL A 75 6.34 -1.79 11.95
C VAL A 75 5.06 -2.07 11.14
N ALA A 76 4.80 -1.25 10.12
CA ALA A 76 3.67 -1.40 9.21
C ALA A 76 3.73 -2.69 8.36
N ARG A 77 4.90 -3.33 8.22
CA ARG A 77 5.02 -4.65 7.58
C ARG A 77 4.83 -5.79 8.57
N ILE A 78 5.48 -5.72 9.74
CA ILE A 78 5.49 -6.81 10.71
C ILE A 78 4.08 -7.03 11.30
N GLY A 79 3.40 -5.94 11.69
CA GLY A 79 2.09 -6.01 12.34
C GLY A 79 1.05 -6.76 11.51
N PRO A 80 0.75 -6.30 10.28
CA PRO A 80 -0.20 -6.99 9.39
C PRO A 80 0.21 -8.41 9.04
N THR A 81 1.51 -8.69 8.86
CA THR A 81 1.99 -10.04 8.54
C THR A 81 1.72 -11.03 9.67
N LEU A 82 2.00 -10.63 10.93
CA LEU A 82 1.70 -11.45 12.10
C LEU A 82 0.19 -11.61 12.30
N ALA A 83 -0.57 -10.52 12.18
CA ALA A 83 -2.03 -10.55 12.31
C ALA A 83 -2.68 -11.48 11.27
N LEU A 84 -2.20 -11.43 10.02
CA LEU A 84 -2.66 -12.30 8.94
C LEU A 84 -2.28 -13.76 9.20
N GLY A 85 -1.08 -14.04 9.68
CA GLY A 85 -0.65 -15.39 10.06
C GLY A 85 -1.53 -16.01 11.16
N LEU A 86 -1.83 -15.24 12.21
CA LEU A 86 -2.74 -15.67 13.28
C LEU A 86 -4.18 -15.86 12.78
N TRP A 87 -4.65 -14.97 11.90
CA TRP A 87 -5.98 -15.05 11.32
C TRP A 87 -6.16 -16.31 10.46
N LEU A 88 -5.21 -16.58 9.56
CA LEU A 88 -5.27 -17.74 8.66
C LEU A 88 -5.12 -19.07 9.40
N ASN A 89 -4.42 -19.09 10.54
CA ASN A 89 -4.35 -20.28 11.40
C ASN A 89 -5.73 -20.63 11.99
N LYS A 90 -6.52 -19.61 12.38
CA LYS A 90 -7.85 -19.80 12.97
C LYS A 90 -8.99 -19.89 11.94
N TYR A 91 -8.86 -19.20 10.82
CA TYR A 91 -9.90 -19.04 9.79
C TYR A 91 -9.33 -19.31 8.39
N SER A 92 -8.81 -20.52 8.17
CA SER A 92 -8.01 -20.89 7.00
C SER A 92 -8.67 -20.71 5.63
N TYR A 93 -9.99 -20.53 5.56
CA TYR A 93 -10.74 -20.34 4.31
C TYR A 93 -11.22 -18.90 4.08
N LEU A 94 -10.97 -17.97 5.02
CA LEU A 94 -11.58 -16.65 5.04
C LEU A 94 -10.61 -15.54 4.62
N TYR A 95 -10.04 -15.69 3.42
CA TYR A 95 -9.15 -14.70 2.77
C TYR A 95 -9.87 -13.41 2.37
N VAL A 96 -11.21 -13.42 2.30
CA VAL A 96 -12.02 -12.26 1.90
C VAL A 96 -11.80 -11.07 2.84
N VAL A 97 -11.72 -11.30 4.15
CA VAL A 97 -11.61 -10.23 5.15
C VAL A 97 -10.27 -9.48 5.03
N PRO A 98 -9.09 -10.15 5.06
CA PRO A 98 -7.81 -9.47 4.89
C PRO A 98 -7.68 -8.70 3.57
N ILE A 99 -8.15 -9.27 2.45
CA ILE A 99 -8.05 -8.60 1.14
C ILE A 99 -9.00 -7.39 1.10
N SER A 100 -10.18 -7.47 1.72
CA SER A 100 -11.09 -6.32 1.84
C SER A 100 -10.50 -5.18 2.67
N ILE A 101 -9.78 -5.51 3.75
CA ILE A 101 -9.04 -4.52 4.56
C ILE A 101 -7.94 -3.87 3.72
N SER A 102 -7.17 -4.66 2.95
CA SER A 102 -6.13 -4.14 2.05
C SER A 102 -6.70 -3.18 1.00
N LEU A 103 -7.85 -3.52 0.41
CA LEU A 103 -8.58 -2.66 -0.52
C LEU A 103 -8.99 -1.34 0.17
N GLY A 104 -9.59 -1.42 1.35
CA GLY A 104 -10.01 -0.25 2.12
C GLY A 104 -8.84 0.68 2.45
N LEU A 105 -7.71 0.13 2.92
CA LEU A 105 -6.50 0.90 3.20
C LEU A 105 -5.93 1.55 1.93
N SER A 106 -5.99 0.86 0.78
CA SER A 106 -5.53 1.41 -0.50
C SER A 106 -6.40 2.58 -0.97
N VAL A 107 -7.72 2.50 -0.76
CA VAL A 107 -8.65 3.61 -1.03
C VAL A 107 -8.40 4.78 -0.09
N ILE A 108 -8.21 4.53 1.21
CA ILE A 108 -7.86 5.58 2.18
C ILE A 108 -6.53 6.25 1.79
N GLY A 109 -5.53 5.47 1.39
CA GLY A 109 -4.25 5.97 0.90
C GLY A 109 -4.40 6.85 -0.36
N LEU A 110 -5.27 6.45 -1.29
CA LEU A 110 -5.59 7.27 -2.45
C LEU A 110 -6.25 8.60 -2.05
N LEU A 111 -7.22 8.58 -1.14
CA LEU A 111 -7.88 9.79 -0.64
C LEU A 111 -6.88 10.71 0.07
N TYR A 112 -6.00 10.16 0.88
CA TYR A 112 -4.92 10.91 1.53
C TYR A 112 -4.01 11.58 0.49
N ALA A 113 -3.60 10.85 -0.54
CA ALA A 113 -2.76 11.37 -1.62
C ALA A 113 -3.48 12.44 -2.48
N LEU A 114 -4.81 12.40 -2.58
CA LEU A 114 -5.61 13.38 -3.31
C LEU A 114 -5.83 14.68 -2.53
N PHE A 115 -6.13 14.59 -1.24
CA PHE A 115 -6.57 15.76 -0.46
C PHE A 115 -5.46 16.39 0.39
N ILE A 116 -4.62 15.58 1.05
CA ILE A 116 -3.68 16.09 2.07
C ILE A 116 -2.30 16.37 1.46
N GLN A 117 -1.85 15.50 0.56
CA GLN A 117 -0.55 15.66 -0.07
C GLN A 117 -0.36 16.96 -0.88
N PRO A 118 -1.31 17.42 -1.73
CA PRO A 118 -1.09 18.63 -2.52
C PRO A 118 -0.95 19.90 -1.68
N GLU A 119 -1.65 19.99 -0.53
CA GLU A 119 -1.54 21.13 0.38
C GLU A 119 -0.15 21.27 0.99
N SER A 120 0.54 20.14 1.18
CA SER A 120 1.86 20.13 1.82
C SER A 120 3.01 20.47 0.85
N VAL A 121 2.80 20.32 -0.45
CA VAL A 121 3.79 20.72 -1.48
C VAL A 121 3.66 22.20 -1.84
N GLN A 122 2.46 22.78 -1.72
CA GLN A 122 2.21 24.20 -2.02
C GLN A 122 2.59 25.16 -0.88
N SER A 123 2.83 24.63 0.33
CA SER A 123 3.14 25.42 1.54
C SER A 123 4.64 25.55 1.85
N VAL A 124 5.49 25.01 0.97
CA VAL A 124 6.97 25.15 0.98
C VAL A 124 7.37 26.11 -0.13
#